data_AF-A0AAP8T202-F1
#
_entry.id   AF-A0AAP8T202-F1
#
_cell.length_a   1.000
_cell.length_b   1.000
_cell.length_c   1.000
_cell.angle_alpha   90.00
_cell.angle_beta   90.00
_cell.angle_gamma   90.00
#
_symmetry.space_group_name_H-M   'P 1'
#
loop_
_entity.id
_entity.type
_entity.pdbx_description
1 polymer ?
#
loop_
_entity_poly.entity_id
_entity_poly.type
_entity_poly.pdbx_seq_one_letter_code
_entity_poly.pdbx_strand_id
1 'polypeptide(L)'
;VGGLPEDMQFTLIEPLSTLFKDEVRAVGSELGIPDAIVWRQPFPGPGLGIRVLGEITDQKLEIVRESDAILREEIALADLDKEIWQ
;
A
#
# COMPACT_ATOMS: atom_id res chain seq x y z
N VAL A 1 16.38 -1.42 5.82
CA VAL A 1 16.34 -0.81 4.47
C VAL A 1 16.77 -1.82 3.43
N GLY A 2 16.16 -1.82 2.23
CA GLY A 2 16.71 -2.56 1.09
C GLY A 2 18.11 -2.04 0.75
N GLY A 3 18.97 -2.90 0.20
CA GLY A 3 20.40 -2.61 0.01
C GLY A 3 20.64 -1.39 -0.87
N LEU A 4 21.08 -0.30 -0.27
CA LEU A 4 21.59 0.87 -0.99
C LEU A 4 22.98 0.53 -1.57
N PRO A 5 23.37 1.13 -2.72
CA PRO A 5 24.74 1.07 -3.21
C PRO A 5 25.75 1.52 -2.15
N GLU A 6 26.93 0.89 -2.10
CA GLU A 6 27.96 1.15 -1.07
C GLU A 6 28.51 2.58 -1.10
N ASP A 7 28.41 3.27 -2.23
CA ASP A 7 28.86 4.65 -2.45
C ASP A 7 27.83 5.71 -2.04
N MET A 8 26.62 5.31 -1.65
CA MET A 8 25.59 6.21 -1.12
C MET A 8 25.72 6.38 0.40
N GLN A 9 26.21 7.54 0.84
CA GLN A 9 26.28 7.90 2.25
C GLN A 9 25.08 8.77 2.66
N PHE A 10 24.06 8.15 3.24
CA PHE A 10 22.92 8.85 3.84
C PHE A 10 22.86 8.63 5.35
N THR A 11 22.35 9.62 6.07
CA THR A 11 21.93 9.45 7.46
C THR A 11 20.50 8.93 7.48
N LEU A 12 20.28 7.81 8.17
CA LEU A 12 18.94 7.24 8.35
C LEU A 12 18.11 8.14 9.27
N ILE A 13 16.93 8.57 8.81
CA ILE A 13 15.97 9.35 9.59
C ILE A 13 14.62 8.62 9.54
N GLU A 14 14.23 7.97 10.65
CA GLU A 14 12.99 7.19 10.77
C GLU A 14 12.11 7.75 11.90
N PRO A 15 11.45 8.91 11.70
CA PRO A 15 10.77 9.65 12.77
C PRO A 15 9.52 8.95 13.30
N LEU A 16 9.01 7.95 12.57
CA LEU A 16 7.82 7.18 12.92
C LEU A 16 8.17 5.78 13.48
N SER A 17 9.46 5.49 13.70
CA SER A 17 9.94 4.15 14.12
C SER A 17 9.41 3.67 15.48
N THR A 18 8.92 4.59 16.31
CA THR A 18 8.35 4.28 17.64
C THR A 18 6.83 4.23 17.65
N LEU A 19 6.16 4.38 16.49
CA LEU A 19 4.71 4.44 16.37
C LEU A 19 4.16 3.17 15.72
N PHE A 20 3.00 2.71 16.19
CA PHE A 20 2.19 1.70 15.52
C PHE A 20 1.40 2.29 14.34
N LYS A 21 0.81 1.41 13.51
CA LYS A 21 0.16 1.82 12.25
C LYS A 21 -1.05 2.73 12.48
N ASP A 22 -1.83 2.46 13.52
CA ASP A 22 -2.97 3.28 13.97
C ASP A 22 -2.53 4.64 14.50
N GLU A 23 -1.44 4.71 15.26
CA GLU A 23 -0.84 5.97 15.72
C GLU A 23 -0.33 6.81 14.54
N VAL A 24 0.32 6.19 13.56
CA VAL A 24 0.75 6.87 12.32
C VAL A 24 -0.47 7.38 11.52
N ARG A 25 -1.59 6.64 11.53
CA ARG A 25 -2.84 7.10 10.88
C ARG A 25 -3.40 8.33 11.59
N ALA A 26 -3.46 8.32 12.92
CA ALA A 26 -3.91 9.47 13.71
C ALA A 26 -3.07 10.72 13.42
N VAL A 27 -1.74 10.58 13.37
CA VAL A 27 -0.83 11.67 12.96
C VAL A 27 -1.17 12.18 11.55
N GLY A 28 -1.44 11.28 10.59
CA GLY A 28 -1.82 11.67 9.23
C GLY A 28 -3.11 12.50 9.19
N SER A 29 -4.12 12.12 9.96
CA SER A 29 -5.38 12.86 10.06
C SER A 29 -5.20 14.25 10.70
N GLU A 30 -4.42 14.36 11.78
CA GLU A 30 -4.10 15.65 12.42
C GLU A 30 -3.31 16.59 11.49
N LEU A 31 -2.49 16.02 10.58
CA LEU A 31 -1.79 16.77 9.54
C LEU A 31 -2.69 17.16 8.34
N GLY A 32 -3.97 16.78 8.35
CA GLY A 32 -4.91 17.08 7.27
C GLY A 32 -4.71 16.25 6.00
N ILE A 33 -4.05 15.09 6.09
CA ILE A 33 -3.94 14.16 4.95
C ILE A 33 -5.34 13.59 4.65
N PRO A 34 -5.76 13.51 3.38
CA PRO A 34 -7.07 12.98 3.02
C PRO A 34 -7.29 11.57 3.58
N ASP A 35 -8.49 11.33 4.14
CA ASP A 35 -8.88 10.04 4.73
C ASP A 35 -8.68 8.87 3.77
N ALA A 36 -8.98 9.06 2.48
CA ALA A 36 -8.78 8.05 1.44
C ALA A 36 -7.31 7.58 1.30
N ILE A 37 -6.34 8.38 1.76
CA ILE A 37 -4.92 8.03 1.78
C ILE A 37 -4.53 7.41 3.13
N VAL A 38 -4.98 7.99 4.24
CA VAL A 38 -4.69 7.52 5.61
C VAL A 38 -5.23 6.09 5.82
N TRP A 39 -6.45 5.86 5.35
CA TRP A 39 -7.18 4.60 5.55
C TRP A 39 -7.03 3.61 4.41
N ARG A 40 -6.28 3.96 3.35
CA ARG A 40 -6.00 3.02 2.26
C ARG A 40 -5.39 1.74 2.80
N GLN A 41 -5.86 0.61 2.27
CA GLN A 41 -5.29 -0.70 2.57
C GLN A 41 -3.79 -0.74 2.22
N PRO A 42 -2.95 -1.44 3.01
CA PRO A 42 -1.55 -1.64 2.69
C PRO A 42 -1.38 -2.30 1.32
N PHE A 43 -0.39 -1.84 0.56
CA PHE A 43 -0.01 -2.45 -0.71
C PHE A 43 1.44 -2.94 -0.62
N PRO A 44 1.74 -4.19 -1.02
CA PRO A 44 3.06 -4.79 -0.83
C PRO A 44 4.11 -4.11 -1.71
N GLY A 45 5.37 -4.06 -1.24
CA GLY A 45 6.49 -3.47 -1.98
C GLY A 45 6.70 -4.06 -3.38
N PRO A 46 6.70 -5.39 -3.57
CA PRO A 46 6.72 -6.03 -4.89
C PRO A 46 5.47 -5.78 -5.77
N GLY A 47 4.43 -5.16 -5.21
CA GLY A 47 3.19 -4.80 -5.89
C GLY A 47 2.44 -5.99 -6.47
N LEU A 48 1.97 -5.84 -7.72
CA LEU A 48 1.22 -6.88 -8.42
C LEU A 48 2.08 -8.11 -8.78
N GLY A 49 3.42 -8.00 -8.73
CA GLY A 49 4.31 -9.10 -9.08
C GLY A 49 4.09 -10.35 -8.23
N ILE A 50 3.75 -10.19 -6.95
CA ILE A 50 3.42 -11.32 -6.06
C ILE A 50 1.96 -11.81 -6.21
N ARG A 51 1.14 -11.10 -6.97
CA ARG A 51 -0.26 -11.46 -7.24
C ARG A 51 -0.43 -12.15 -8.60
N VAL A 52 0.61 -12.14 -9.45
CA VAL A 52 0.62 -12.88 -10.71
C VAL A 52 1.29 -14.24 -10.48
N LEU A 53 0.54 -15.32 -10.74
CA LEU A 53 1.10 -16.66 -10.64
C LEU A 53 1.97 -16.99 -11.87
N GLY A 54 3.22 -17.39 -11.59
CA GLY A 54 4.22 -17.72 -12.60
C GLY A 54 4.88 -16.49 -13.22
N GLU A 55 5.26 -16.59 -14.49
CA GLU A 55 5.90 -15.48 -15.21
C GLU A 55 5.01 -14.24 -15.24
N ILE A 56 5.62 -13.08 -14.96
CA ILE A 56 4.98 -11.77 -15.00
C ILE A 56 5.04 -11.27 -16.44
N THR A 57 3.87 -11.08 -17.04
CA THR A 57 3.72 -10.53 -18.40
C THR A 57 2.78 -9.34 -18.38
N ASP A 58 2.91 -8.43 -19.35
CA ASP A 58 2.04 -7.25 -19.45
C ASP A 58 0.56 -7.60 -19.50
N GLN A 59 0.22 -8.65 -20.27
CA GLN A 59 -1.14 -9.18 -20.37
C GLN A 59 -1.68 -9.66 -19.02
N LYS A 60 -0.89 -10.42 -18.25
CA LYS A 60 -1.33 -10.87 -16.92
C LYS A 60 -1.46 -9.71 -15.95
N LEU A 61 -0.58 -8.72 -16.02
CA LEU A 61 -0.66 -7.52 -15.19
C LEU A 61 -1.92 -6.70 -15.52
N GLU A 62 -2.33 -6.63 -16.78
CA GLU A 62 -3.56 -5.97 -17.20
C GLU A 62 -4.79 -6.65 -16.59
N ILE A 63 -4.89 -7.98 -16.73
CA ILE A 63 -5.98 -8.77 -16.14
C ILE A 63 -6.06 -8.58 -14.62
N VAL A 64 -4.93 -8.64 -13.92
CA VAL A 64 -4.91 -8.46 -12.45
C VAL A 64 -5.29 -7.02 -12.06
N ARG A 65 -4.88 -6.01 -12.83
CA ARG A 65 -5.28 -4.61 -12.59
C ARG A 65 -6.79 -4.41 -12.73
N GLU A 66 -7.37 -4.96 -13.81
CA GLU A 66 -8.82 -4.86 -14.05
C GLU A 66 -9.61 -5.58 -12.96
N SER A 67 -9.20 -6.81 -12.62
CA SER A 67 -9.84 -7.58 -11.55
C SER A 67 -9.76 -6.89 -10.19
N ASP A 68 -8.60 -6.33 -9.84
CA ASP A 68 -8.39 -5.60 -8.59
C ASP A 68 -9.12 -4.26 -8.56
N ALA A 69 -9.33 -3.61 -9.71
CA ALA A 69 -10.16 -2.40 -9.80
C ALA A 69 -11.64 -2.72 -9.54
N ILE A 70 -12.18 -3.74 -10.21
CA ILE A 70 -13.57 -4.18 -10.00
C ILE A 70 -13.79 -4.58 -8.54
N LEU A 71 -12.90 -5.40 -7.97
CA LEU A 71 -13.03 -5.83 -6.57
C LEU A 71 -13.09 -4.64 -5.60
N ARG A 72 -12.22 -3.65 -5.78
CA ARG A 72 -12.21 -2.45 -4.92
C ARG A 72 -13.46 -1.60 -5.10
N GLU A 73 -13.96 -1.47 -6.33
CA GLU A 73 -15.21 -0.75 -6.59
C GLU A 73 -16.39 -1.43 -5.89
N GLU A 74 -16.52 -2.76 -6.01
CA GLU A 74 -17.59 -3.51 -5.35
C GLU A 74 -17.51 -3.45 -3.81
N ILE A 75 -16.31 -3.52 -3.23
CA ILE A 75 -16.09 -3.36 -1.79
C ILE A 75 -16.53 -1.97 -1.31
N ALA A 76 -16.18 -0.92 -2.06
CA ALA A 76 -16.56 0.45 -1.75
C ALA A 76 -18.08 0.67 -1.89
N LEU A 77 -18.70 0.12 -2.93
CA LEU A 77 -20.16 0.16 -3.12
C LEU A 77 -20.91 -0.58 -2.00
N ALA A 78 -20.28 -1.59 -1.40
CA ALA A 78 -20.80 -2.32 -0.26
C ALA A 78 -20.49 -1.68 1.11
N ASP A 79 -19.78 -0.56 1.16
CA ASP A 79 -19.33 0.13 2.39
C ASP A 79 -18.46 -0.74 3.32
N LEU A 80 -17.67 -1.66 2.74
CA LEU A 80 -16.85 -2.64 3.47
C LEU A 80 -15.37 -2.24 3.63
N ASP A 81 -14.97 -1.06 3.13
CA ASP A 81 -13.57 -0.60 3.09
C ASP A 81 -12.86 -0.61 4.46
N LYS A 82 -13.63 -0.40 5.54
CA LYS A 82 -13.11 -0.35 6.92
C LYS A 82 -13.26 -1.66 7.67
N GLU A 83 -14.05 -2.60 7.16
CA GLU A 83 -14.27 -3.91 7.79
C GLU A 83 -13.25 -4.95 7.30
N ILE A 84 -12.80 -4.82 6.05
CA ILE A 84 -11.84 -5.72 5.44
C ILE A 84 -10.41 -5.19 5.65
N TRP A 85 -9.59 -6.02 6.27
CA TRP A 85 -8.22 -5.65 6.65
C TRP A 85 -7.25 -5.59 5.46
N GLN A 86 -7.30 -6.56 4.55
CA GLN A 86 -6.49 -6.65 3.32
C GLN A 86 -7.08 -7.67 2.35
#